data_AF-A0A953AG54-F1
#
_entry.id   AF-A0A953AG54-F1
#
_cell.length_a   1.000
_cell.length_b   1.000
_cell.length_c   1.000
_cell.angle_alpha   90.00
_cell.angle_beta   90.00
_cell.angle_gamma   90.00
#
_symmetry.space_group_name_H-M   'P 1'
#
loop_
_entity.id
_entity.type
_entity.pdbx_description
1 polymer ?
#
loop_
_entity_poly.entity_id
_entity_poly.type
_entity_poly.pdbx_seq_one_letter_code
_entity_poly.pdbx_strand_id
1 'polypeptide(L)'
;MNVLFVCTANSGRSLMAERLLRREGAGRHHARSAGSSPGTAAHPQVVEALRELGIDASDHVPRRLDDEAIRWADVVVATCDDACPVVPGKRYLAW
;
A
#
# COMPACT_ATOMS: atom_id res chain seq x y z
N MET A 1 3.51 14.61 -3.15
CA MET A 1 3.50 13.44 -4.04
C MET A 1 2.75 12.31 -3.37
N ASN A 2 1.82 11.71 -4.07
CA ASN A 2 0.96 10.62 -3.62
C ASN A 2 1.48 9.28 -4.16
N VAL A 3 1.72 8.32 -3.28
CA VAL A 3 2.21 6.98 -3.62
C VAL A 3 1.17 5.95 -3.23
N LEU A 4 0.79 5.10 -4.18
CA LEU A 4 -0.08 3.95 -3.94
C LEU A 4 0.74 2.67 -3.97
N PHE A 5 0.78 1.94 -2.85
CA PHE A 5 1.37 0.61 -2.80
C PHE A 5 0.31 -0.46 -3.03
N VAL A 6 0.57 -1.39 -3.95
CA VAL A 6 -0.37 -2.43 -4.32
C VAL A 6 0.27 -3.80 -4.16
N CYS A 7 -0.41 -4.72 -3.49
CA CYS A 7 -0.06 -6.15 -3.50
C CYS A 7 -1.34 -6.98 -3.69
N THR A 8 -1.26 -8.29 -3.58
CA THR A 8 -2.46 -9.15 -3.74
C THR A 8 -3.47 -8.91 -2.63
N ALA A 9 -3.10 -9.16 -1.37
CA ALA A 9 -4.05 -9.21 -0.25
C ALA A 9 -4.24 -7.89 0.51
N ASN A 10 -3.39 -6.89 0.31
CA ASN A 10 -3.32 -5.70 1.17
C ASN A 10 -3.21 -5.99 2.68
N SER A 11 -2.70 -7.17 3.04
CA SER A 11 -2.50 -7.58 4.43
C SER A 11 -1.05 -7.47 4.89
N GLY A 12 -0.09 -7.33 3.97
CA GLY A 12 1.33 -7.41 4.28
C GLY A 12 2.20 -6.39 3.57
N ARG A 13 2.81 -6.77 2.43
CA ARG A 13 3.78 -5.95 1.68
C ARG A 13 3.34 -4.49 1.47
N SER A 14 2.14 -4.28 0.91
CA SER A 14 1.66 -2.93 0.63
C SER A 14 1.28 -2.14 1.90
N LEU A 15 0.79 -2.81 2.95
CA LEU A 15 0.55 -2.21 4.27
C LEU A 15 1.87 -1.73 4.90
N MET A 16 2.87 -2.59 4.94
CA MET A 16 4.20 -2.29 5.48
C MET A 16 4.78 -1.05 4.79
N ALA A 17 4.76 -1.05 3.45
CA ALA A 17 5.29 0.06 2.66
C ALA A 17 4.51 1.37 2.88
N GLU A 18 3.18 1.35 2.97
CA GLU A 18 2.37 2.53 3.29
C GLU A 18 2.76 3.14 4.63
N ARG A 19 2.85 2.31 5.67
CA ARG A 19 3.10 2.76 7.05
C ARG A 19 4.52 3.31 7.21
N LEU A 20 5.51 2.64 6.61
CA LEU A 20 6.89 3.13 6.57
C LEU A 20 7.01 4.45 5.81
N LEU A 21 6.40 4.57 4.62
CA LEU A 21 6.48 5.83 3.86
C LEU A 21 5.78 6.98 4.58
N ARG A 22 4.67 6.73 5.28
CA ARG A 22 4.02 7.77 6.10
C ARG A 22 4.94 8.27 7.21
N ARG A 23 5.64 7.37 7.91
CA ARG A 23 6.60 7.73 8.96
C ARG A 23 7.78 8.52 8.39
N GLU A 24 8.50 7.94 7.43
CA GLU A 24 9.73 8.54 6.87
C GLU A 24 9.47 9.77 6.01
N GLY A 25 8.30 9.82 5.37
CA GLY A 25 7.87 10.94 4.54
C GLY A 25 7.66 12.21 5.35
N ALA A 26 7.36 12.10 6.65
CA ALA A 26 7.14 13.23 7.56
C ALA A 26 6.20 14.31 6.97
N GLY A 27 5.12 13.88 6.31
CA GLY A 27 4.15 14.76 5.65
C GLY A 27 4.54 15.30 4.27
N ARG A 28 5.78 15.09 3.80
CA ARG A 28 6.22 15.49 2.45
C ARG A 28 5.65 14.59 1.34
N HIS A 29 5.34 13.36 1.71
CA HIS A 29 4.73 12.36 0.83
C HIS A 29 3.50 11.77 1.51
N HIS A 30 2.49 11.45 0.70
CA HIS A 30 1.29 10.77 1.17
C HIS A 30 1.28 9.36 0.62
N ALA A 31 0.91 8.39 1.46
CA ALA A 31 0.84 6.99 1.06
C ALA A 31 -0.55 6.41 1.30
N ARG A 32 -1.00 5.58 0.36
CA ARG A 32 -2.14 4.67 0.51
C ARG A 32 -1.69 3.27 0.09
N SER A 33 -2.42 2.25 0.54
CA SER A 33 -2.29 0.89 0.03
C SER A 33 -3.63 0.26 -0.33
N ALA A 34 -3.56 -0.68 -1.27
CA ALA A 34 -4.69 -1.47 -1.75
C ALA A 34 -4.26 -2.89 -2.19
N GLY A 35 -5.26 -3.72 -2.46
CA GLY A 35 -5.13 -5.13 -2.81
C GLY A 35 -5.90 -5.50 -4.07
N SER A 36 -5.32 -6.27 -4.98
CA SER A 36 -6.05 -6.79 -6.16
C SER A 36 -7.09 -7.87 -5.76
N SER A 37 -6.79 -8.63 -4.71
CA SER A 37 -7.70 -9.59 -4.07
C SER A 37 -7.53 -9.50 -2.54
N PRO A 38 -8.19 -8.53 -1.88
CA PRO A 38 -7.97 -8.22 -0.47
C PRO A 38 -8.22 -9.42 0.45
N GLY A 39 -7.35 -9.56 1.45
CA GLY A 39 -7.57 -10.47 2.57
C GLY A 39 -8.61 -9.93 3.55
N THR A 40 -8.81 -10.65 4.65
CA THR A 40 -9.80 -10.28 5.68
C THR A 40 -9.24 -9.44 6.82
N ALA A 41 -7.92 -9.49 7.05
CA ALA A 41 -7.23 -8.76 8.11
C ALA A 41 -5.77 -8.46 7.75
N ALA A 42 -5.12 -7.59 8.50
CA ALA A 42 -3.67 -7.41 8.45
C ALA A 42 -2.94 -8.71 8.86
N HIS A 43 -1.79 -8.98 8.25
CA HIS A 43 -0.98 -10.13 8.60
C HIS A 43 -0.34 -9.90 9.98
N PRO A 44 -0.50 -10.81 10.96
CA PRO A 44 -0.04 -10.58 12.32
C PRO A 44 1.44 -10.22 12.44
N GLN A 45 2.31 -10.92 11.68
CA GLN A 45 3.75 -10.63 11.66
C GLN A 45 4.10 -9.24 11.12
N VAL A 46 3.25 -8.68 10.25
CA VAL A 46 3.47 -7.32 9.70
C VAL A 46 3.07 -6.27 10.73
N VAL A 47 1.98 -6.50 11.46
CA VAL A 47 1.59 -5.64 12.58
C VAL A 47 2.68 -5.66 13.66
N GLU A 48 3.19 -6.84 14.00
CA GLU A 48 4.26 -6.99 14.99
C GLU A 48 5.55 -6.28 14.56
N ALA A 49 6.01 -6.49 13.32
CA ALA A 49 7.21 -5.83 12.80
C ALA A 49 7.07 -4.30 12.73
N LEU A 50 5.89 -3.77 12.41
CA LEU A 50 5.63 -2.34 12.47
C LEU A 50 5.63 -1.81 13.91
N ARG A 51 5.10 -2.60 14.85
CA ARG A 51 5.07 -2.26 16.28
C ARG A 51 6.48 -2.19 16.89
N GLU A 52 7.38 -3.09 16.51
CA GLU A 52 8.82 -3.02 16.88
C GLU A 52 9.46 -1.68 16.47
N LEU A 53 8.94 -1.07 15.40
CA LEU A 53 9.36 0.20 14.85
C LEU A 53 8.55 1.41 15.39
N GLY A 54 7.68 1.19 16.37
CA GLY A 54 6.81 2.20 16.98
C GLY A 54 5.66 2.66 16.07
N ILE A 55 5.29 1.89 15.05
CA ILE A 55 4.20 2.20 14.12
C ILE A 55 3.00 1.30 14.41
N ASP A 56 1.88 1.90 14.78
CA ASP A 56 0.61 1.16 14.91
C ASP A 56 -0.05 0.94 13.55
N ALA A 57 -0.42 -0.31 13.31
CA ALA A 57 -1.15 -0.78 12.14
C ALA A 57 -2.28 -1.77 12.50
N SER A 58 -2.64 -1.84 13.79
CA SER A 58 -3.74 -2.67 14.28
C SER A 58 -5.11 -2.20 13.75
N ASP A 59 -5.20 -0.93 13.34
CA ASP A 59 -6.35 -0.30 12.70
C ASP A 59 -6.53 -0.70 11.23
N HIS A 60 -5.59 -1.43 10.64
CA HIS A 60 -5.59 -1.66 9.20
C HIS A 60 -6.66 -2.66 8.76
N VAL A 61 -7.49 -2.20 7.83
CA VAL A 61 -8.48 -3.01 7.11
C VAL A 61 -8.03 -3.14 5.66
N PRO A 62 -7.81 -4.36 5.13
CA PRO A 62 -7.49 -4.55 3.73
C PRO A 62 -8.54 -3.93 2.79
N ARG A 63 -8.08 -3.15 1.81
CA ARG A 63 -8.93 -2.44 0.84
C ARG A 63 -8.72 -2.96 -0.57
N ARG A 64 -9.80 -3.02 -1.34
CA ARG A 64 -9.75 -3.34 -2.77
C ARG A 64 -9.08 -2.22 -3.55
N LEU A 65 -8.27 -2.58 -4.52
CA LEU A 65 -7.78 -1.66 -5.52
C LEU A 65 -8.95 -1.22 -6.42
N ASP A 66 -9.12 0.10 -6.53
CA ASP A 66 -10.13 0.73 -7.37
C ASP A 66 -9.54 1.91 -8.15
N ASP A 67 -10.31 2.42 -9.12
CA ASP A 67 -9.85 3.50 -9.98
C ASP A 67 -9.65 4.81 -9.22
N GLU A 68 -10.34 5.02 -8.09
CA GLU A 68 -10.17 6.23 -7.28
C GLU A 68 -8.79 6.25 -6.63
N ALA A 69 -8.36 5.13 -6.05
CA ALA A 69 -7.04 4.96 -5.47
C ALA A 69 -5.95 5.20 -6.53
N ILE A 70 -6.14 4.68 -7.74
CA ILE A 70 -5.17 4.85 -8.83
C ILE A 70 -5.14 6.31 -9.31
N ARG A 71 -6.29 6.96 -9.49
CA ARG A 71 -6.35 8.37 -9.89
C ARG A 71 -5.69 9.29 -8.88
N TRP A 72 -5.86 9.00 -7.58
CA TRP A 72 -5.26 9.75 -6.48
C TRP A 72 -3.72 9.70 -6.48
N ALA A 73 -3.14 8.60 -6.93
CA ALA A 73 -1.69 8.37 -6.90
C ALA A 73 -0.95 9.12 -8.01
N ASP A 74 0.23 9.67 -7.72
CA ASP A 74 1.18 10.12 -8.75
C ASP A 74 2.05 8.94 -9.21
N VAL A 75 2.40 8.05 -8.27
CA VAL A 75 3.20 6.85 -8.48
C VAL A 75 2.47 5.64 -7.92
N VAL A 76 2.40 4.57 -8.70
CA VAL A 76 1.89 3.26 -8.27
C VAL A 76 3.08 2.31 -8.15
N VAL A 77 3.26 1.72 -6.96
CA VAL A 77 4.28 0.71 -6.69
C VAL A 77 3.59 -0.62 -6.49
N ALA A 78 3.77 -1.53 -7.43
CA ALA A 78 3.10 -2.82 -7.47
C ALA A 78 4.08 -3.94 -7.11
N THR A 79 3.70 -4.76 -6.12
CA THR A 79 4.35 -6.05 -5.78
C THR A 79 3.41 -7.24 -6.08
N CYS A 80 2.31 -6.96 -6.78
CA CYS A 80 1.40 -7.93 -7.38
C CYS A 80 1.93 -8.27 -8.77
N ASP A 81 1.64 -9.48 -9.25
CA ASP A 81 1.89 -9.86 -10.64
C ASP A 81 0.95 -9.09 -11.60
N ASP A 82 0.75 -9.57 -12.82
CA ASP A 82 -0.06 -8.97 -13.92
C ASP A 82 -1.52 -8.58 -13.58
N ALA A 83 -1.98 -8.83 -12.35
CA ALA A 83 -3.30 -8.49 -11.86
C ALA A 83 -3.51 -6.98 -11.57
N CYS A 84 -2.48 -6.14 -11.73
CA CYS A 84 -2.54 -4.73 -11.35
C CYS A 84 -2.83 -3.82 -12.55
N PRO A 85 -4.00 -3.16 -12.61
CA PRO A 85 -4.42 -2.32 -13.74
C PRO A 85 -3.45 -1.15 -13.97
N VAL A 86 -3.08 -0.95 -15.23
CA VAL A 86 -2.20 0.13 -15.69
C VAL A 86 -3.03 1.28 -16.24
N VAL A 87 -2.95 2.44 -15.60
CA VAL A 87 -3.62 3.67 -16.03
C VAL A 87 -2.64 4.58 -16.77
N PRO A 88 -2.94 5.02 -18.00
CA PRO A 88 -2.07 5.94 -18.74
C PRO A 88 -1.78 7.23 -17.96
N GLY A 89 -0.54 7.71 -18.06
CA GLY A 89 -0.11 8.96 -17.42
C GLY A 89 0.30 8.83 -15.94
N LYS A 90 0.27 7.62 -15.36
CA LYS A 90 0.83 7.34 -14.03
C LYS A 90 2.18 6.65 -14.15
N ARG A 91 3.09 6.92 -13.21
CA ARG A 91 4.36 6.20 -13.12
C ARG A 91 4.15 4.89 -12.36
N TYR A 92 4.41 3.77 -13.03
CA TYR A 92 4.36 2.45 -12.43
C TYR A 92 5.77 1.94 -12.12
N LEU A 93 5.95 1.41 -10.90
CA LEU A 93 7.16 0.72 -10.47
C LEU A 93 6.77 -0.71 -10.07
N ALA A 94 7.45 -1.71 -10.63
CA ALA A 94 7.31 -3.11 -10.23
C ALA A 94 8.44 -3.45 -9.25
N TRP A 95 8.08 -3.97 -8.07
CA TRP A 95 8.99 -4.35 -6.98
C TRP A 95 8.83 -5.83 -6.61
#